data_AF-A0A1S0TRL9-F1
#
_entry.id   AF-A0A1S0TRL9-F1
#
_cell.length_a   1.000
_cell.length_b   1.000
_cell.length_c   1.000
_cell.angle_alpha   90.00
_cell.angle_beta   90.00
_cell.angle_gamma   90.00
#
_symmetry.space_group_name_H-M   'P 1'
#
loop_
_entity.id
_entity.type
_entity.pdbx_description
1 polymer ?
#
loop_
_entity_poly.entity_id
_entity_poly.type
_entity_poly.pdbx_seq_one_letter_code
_entity_poly.pdbx_strand_id
1 'polypeptide(L)'
;MNICSCCSYVGRKSNGPQAISIGKNCDKFGIVVHELGHVIGFWHEHTRLDRDQHVDIFYKSIQQAQDYNFEKLKPDEIDSLGEPYDYASIMHYARDTFSRAMYLDTILPKGKFGERPEIGQPCGETLVKEFGELRLDGSSTICHWRIIAAFGEFIVLNVSTLDLPSPKRDCASERDNYLIIRDGHYIGSPISDKLCGGVISRTIVSTGNRLFIQTQTSYPLFSIFAHYIAICGGHIVGDIGTIQSPRYPESYKPDEECKWLITVQEGYQIALTFHFFSLETHRDCIYDRLEIYDGTVVESAALLSKLCGQIMTKSLVSHFNTVLLLFISDSTVQKEGFHISYAKEIDECKSDNHGCEHYCVNKIGGYECQCNIGYSLRTDGKTCQSTCGGIIKGSNGTFHSPNYPLNYTPLKTCVWQN
;
A
#
# COMPACT_ATOMS: atom_id res chain seq x y z
N MET A 1 -38.17 13.71 -23.94
CA MET A 1 -37.30 13.42 -22.78
C MET A 1 -36.20 14.46 -22.78
N ASN A 2 -36.22 15.39 -21.81
CA ASN A 2 -35.05 16.24 -21.59
C ASN A 2 -33.93 15.33 -21.08
N ILE A 3 -32.94 15.08 -21.92
CA ILE A 3 -31.79 14.26 -21.60
C ILE A 3 -30.93 15.10 -20.64
N CYS A 4 -30.85 14.70 -19.37
CA CYS A 4 -29.93 15.32 -18.43
C CYS A 4 -28.49 15.06 -18.91
N SER A 5 -27.63 16.07 -18.77
CA SER A 5 -26.27 16.08 -19.36
C SER A 5 -25.34 15.07 -18.69
N CYS A 6 -25.29 15.03 -17.36
CA CYS A 6 -24.62 13.98 -16.59
C CYS A 6 -25.65 13.41 -15.61
N CYS A 7 -26.04 12.14 -15.77
CA CYS A 7 -26.99 11.52 -14.85
C CYS A 7 -26.99 10.00 -14.91
N SER A 8 -27.43 9.41 -13.82
CA SER A 8 -27.65 7.98 -13.66
C SER A 8 -28.80 7.73 -12.69
N TYR A 9 -29.40 6.56 -12.80
CA TYR A 9 -30.41 6.13 -11.85
C TYR A 9 -29.75 5.56 -10.59
N VAL A 10 -30.35 5.80 -9.42
CA VAL A 10 -29.86 5.21 -8.18
C VAL A 10 -30.29 3.74 -8.06
N GLY A 11 -29.29 2.88 -7.83
CA GLY A 11 -29.42 1.44 -7.69
C GLY A 11 -29.82 0.73 -8.98
N ARG A 12 -30.05 -0.57 -8.86
CA ARG A 12 -30.47 -1.44 -9.97
C ARG A 12 -31.90 -1.14 -10.38
N LYS A 13 -32.13 -0.64 -11.61
CA LYS A 13 -33.49 -0.40 -12.15
C LYS A 13 -34.09 -1.56 -12.93
N SER A 14 -33.27 -2.48 -13.45
CA SER A 14 -33.77 -3.63 -14.20
C SER A 14 -32.82 -4.83 -14.11
N ASN A 15 -33.23 -5.97 -14.68
CA ASN A 15 -32.35 -7.12 -14.83
C ASN A 15 -31.36 -7.00 -16.00
N GLY A 16 -31.40 -5.90 -16.75
CA GLY A 16 -30.50 -5.62 -17.88
C GLY A 16 -29.47 -4.52 -17.57
N PRO A 17 -28.63 -4.18 -18.55
CA PRO A 17 -27.65 -3.11 -18.43
C PRO A 17 -28.34 -1.76 -18.15
N GLN A 18 -27.74 -0.97 -17.25
CA GLN A 18 -28.21 0.37 -16.91
C GLN A 18 -27.33 1.41 -17.63
N ALA A 19 -27.96 2.25 -18.43
CA ALA A 19 -27.25 3.32 -19.14
C ALA A 19 -26.89 4.46 -18.17
N ILE A 20 -25.66 4.95 -18.30
CA ILE A 20 -25.18 6.17 -17.63
C ILE A 20 -25.07 7.25 -18.71
N SER A 21 -25.64 8.43 -18.46
CA SER A 21 -25.53 9.58 -19.35
C SER A 21 -24.23 10.31 -19.04
N ILE A 22 -23.24 10.21 -19.93
CA ILE A 22 -22.00 10.99 -19.88
C ILE A 22 -22.01 11.93 -21.09
N GLY A 23 -22.62 13.09 -20.93
CA GLY A 23 -22.65 14.15 -21.93
C GLY A 23 -21.29 14.85 -22.10
N LYS A 24 -21.25 15.85 -22.99
CA LYS A 24 -20.06 16.66 -23.23
C LYS A 24 -19.63 17.37 -21.94
N ASN A 25 -18.36 17.22 -21.53
CA ASN A 25 -17.77 17.69 -20.27
C ASN A 25 -18.10 16.87 -18.99
N CYS A 26 -18.76 15.70 -19.12
CA CYS A 26 -19.03 14.78 -18.01
C CYS A 26 -17.98 13.65 -17.88
N ASP A 27 -16.97 13.61 -18.76
CA ASP A 27 -15.94 12.57 -18.87
C ASP A 27 -14.80 12.70 -17.84
N LYS A 28 -14.90 13.68 -16.92
CA LYS A 28 -13.97 13.82 -15.80
C LYS A 28 -14.14 12.65 -14.83
N PHE A 29 -13.03 12.12 -14.33
CA PHE A 29 -13.02 10.99 -13.38
C PHE A 29 -14.00 11.18 -12.22
N GLY A 30 -13.99 12.35 -11.57
CA GLY A 30 -14.89 12.65 -10.44
C GLY A 30 -16.39 12.65 -10.81
N ILE A 31 -16.73 13.02 -12.04
CA ILE A 31 -18.13 12.98 -12.50
C ILE A 31 -18.51 11.53 -12.84
N VAL A 32 -17.65 10.78 -13.52
CA VAL A 32 -17.91 9.37 -13.84
C VAL A 32 -18.07 8.54 -12.56
N VAL A 33 -17.22 8.75 -11.55
CA VAL A 33 -17.33 8.07 -10.26
C VAL A 33 -18.59 8.47 -9.50
N HIS A 34 -19.01 9.74 -9.56
CA HIS A 34 -20.29 10.19 -8.99
C HIS A 34 -21.46 9.42 -9.60
N GLU A 35 -21.51 9.35 -10.94
CA GLU A 35 -22.58 8.63 -11.64
C GLU A 35 -22.53 7.12 -11.37
N LEU A 36 -21.34 6.52 -11.27
CA LEU A 36 -21.21 5.12 -10.86
C LEU A 36 -21.67 4.91 -9.41
N GLY A 37 -21.42 5.87 -8.53
CA GLY A 37 -21.89 5.89 -7.14
C GLY A 37 -23.41 5.72 -7.06
N HIS A 38 -24.14 6.48 -7.88
CA HIS A 38 -25.59 6.29 -8.00
C HIS A 38 -25.95 4.89 -8.50
N VAL A 39 -25.28 4.35 -9.52
CA VAL A 39 -25.58 3.00 -10.04
C VAL A 39 -25.44 1.93 -8.96
N ILE A 40 -24.42 2.02 -8.10
CA ILE A 40 -24.21 1.07 -7.00
C ILE A 40 -25.13 1.33 -5.79
N GLY A 41 -25.89 2.43 -5.78
CA GLY A 41 -26.94 2.71 -4.81
C GLY A 41 -26.66 3.86 -3.85
N PHE A 42 -25.57 4.62 -4.04
CA PHE A 42 -25.31 5.80 -3.23
C PHE A 42 -26.19 6.98 -3.64
N TRP A 43 -26.74 7.63 -2.62
CA TRP A 43 -27.45 8.90 -2.73
C TRP A 43 -26.53 10.07 -2.41
N HIS A 44 -26.99 11.29 -2.65
CA HIS A 44 -26.21 12.47 -2.32
C HIS A 44 -26.02 12.64 -0.81
N GLU A 45 -24.81 12.95 -0.38
CA GLU A 45 -24.42 13.00 1.05
C GLU A 45 -25.31 13.95 1.87
N HIS A 46 -25.71 15.09 1.28
CA HIS A 46 -26.57 16.08 1.93
C HIS A 46 -28.04 15.64 2.10
N THR A 47 -28.43 14.48 1.57
CA THR A 47 -29.78 13.91 1.73
C THR A 47 -29.90 12.95 2.91
N ARG A 48 -28.80 12.69 3.62
CA ARG A 48 -28.74 11.82 4.82
C ARG A 48 -29.74 12.23 5.90
N LEU A 49 -30.18 11.27 6.72
CA LEU A 49 -31.11 11.51 7.82
C LEU A 49 -30.56 12.50 8.86
N ASP A 50 -29.27 12.38 9.15
CA ASP A 50 -28.55 13.14 10.17
C ASP A 50 -27.98 14.48 9.65
N ARG A 51 -28.17 14.84 8.37
CA ARG A 51 -27.52 16.03 7.79
C ARG A 51 -27.76 17.34 8.54
N ASP A 52 -28.88 17.52 9.25
CA ASP A 52 -29.17 18.78 9.99
C ASP A 52 -28.24 18.98 11.20
N GLN A 53 -27.49 17.94 11.59
CA GLN A 53 -26.43 18.03 12.59
C GLN A 53 -25.14 18.58 11.99
N HIS A 54 -24.98 18.50 10.67
CA HIS A 54 -23.73 18.73 9.93
C HIS A 54 -23.80 19.94 8.99
N VAL A 55 -24.95 20.20 8.36
CA VAL A 55 -25.15 21.29 7.39
C VAL A 55 -26.49 22.02 7.62
N ASP A 56 -26.55 23.28 7.21
CA ASP A 56 -27.76 24.09 7.12
C ASP A 56 -28.11 24.33 5.63
N ILE A 57 -29.41 24.17 5.30
CA ILE A 57 -29.95 24.38 3.95
C ILE A 57 -30.66 25.73 3.86
N PHE A 58 -30.27 26.58 2.92
CA PHE A 58 -30.84 27.90 2.71
C PHE A 58 -31.91 27.87 1.61
N TYR A 59 -33.10 27.35 1.92
CA TYR A 59 -34.20 27.20 0.95
C TYR A 59 -34.55 28.48 0.19
N LYS A 60 -34.41 29.66 0.81
CA LYS A 60 -34.65 30.94 0.13
C LYS A 60 -33.64 31.24 -0.97
N SER A 61 -32.44 30.65 -0.93
CA SER A 61 -31.38 30.82 -1.92
C SER A 61 -31.52 29.87 -3.11
N ILE A 62 -32.37 28.83 -3.01
CA ILE A 62 -32.53 27.80 -4.04
C ILE A 62 -33.41 28.35 -5.18
N GLN A 63 -33.08 27.95 -6.41
CA GLN A 63 -33.90 28.21 -7.60
C GLN A 63 -35.32 27.68 -7.41
N GLN A 64 -36.29 28.38 -8.01
CA GLN A 64 -37.69 27.96 -7.94
C GLN A 64 -37.86 26.54 -8.50
N ALA A 65 -38.57 25.67 -7.76
CA ALA A 65 -38.82 24.27 -8.09
C ALA A 65 -37.57 23.36 -8.11
N GLN A 66 -36.49 23.74 -7.43
CA GLN A 66 -35.30 22.89 -7.22
C GLN A 66 -35.11 22.46 -5.77
N ASP A 67 -36.03 22.84 -4.88
CA ASP A 67 -36.04 22.55 -3.45
C ASP A 67 -36.12 21.05 -3.14
N TYR A 68 -36.78 20.28 -4.00
CA TYR A 68 -36.88 18.82 -3.85
C TYR A 68 -35.51 18.10 -3.85
N ASN A 69 -34.47 18.65 -4.50
CA ASN A 69 -33.14 18.05 -4.53
C ASN A 69 -32.41 18.11 -3.17
N PHE A 70 -32.97 18.84 -2.20
CA PHE A 70 -32.40 19.04 -0.86
C PHE A 70 -33.28 18.39 0.22
N GLU A 71 -34.32 17.65 -0.18
CA GLU A 71 -35.13 16.87 0.75
C GLU A 71 -34.33 15.68 1.29
N LYS A 72 -34.57 15.36 2.56
CA LYS A 72 -34.03 14.13 3.15
C LYS A 72 -34.70 12.91 2.55
N LEU A 73 -33.91 11.87 2.39
CA LEU A 73 -34.43 10.51 2.20
C LEU A 73 -35.01 9.96 3.50
N LYS A 74 -35.84 8.93 3.39
CA LYS A 74 -36.48 8.29 4.56
C LYS A 74 -35.61 7.18 5.15
N PRO A 75 -35.85 6.79 6.44
CA PRO A 75 -35.06 5.75 7.10
C PRO A 75 -35.07 4.38 6.42
N ASP A 76 -36.10 4.09 5.62
CA ASP A 76 -36.24 2.86 4.83
C ASP A 76 -35.57 2.95 3.44
N GLU A 77 -35.11 4.13 3.04
CA GLU A 77 -34.52 4.40 1.71
C GLU A 77 -33.00 4.57 1.74
N ILE A 78 -32.41 4.86 2.90
CA ILE A 78 -30.97 5.14 3.04
C ILE A 78 -30.38 4.57 4.34
N ASP A 79 -29.16 4.05 4.23
CA ASP A 79 -28.32 3.63 5.36
C ASP A 79 -26.96 4.31 5.25
N SER A 80 -26.52 4.99 6.32
CA SER A 80 -25.20 5.62 6.39
C SER A 80 -24.07 4.62 6.65
N LEU A 81 -24.38 3.34 6.86
CA LEU A 81 -23.43 2.26 7.12
C LEU A 81 -22.52 2.50 8.34
N GLY A 82 -22.92 3.39 9.24
CA GLY A 82 -22.12 3.83 10.39
C GLY A 82 -21.02 4.85 10.07
N GLU A 83 -20.93 5.33 8.83
CA GLU A 83 -19.89 6.26 8.41
C GLU A 83 -20.15 7.72 8.88
N PRO A 84 -19.09 8.46 9.27
CA PRO A 84 -19.21 9.88 9.60
C PRO A 84 -19.65 10.70 8.38
N TYR A 85 -20.12 11.93 8.62
CA TYR A 85 -20.53 12.84 7.54
C TYR A 85 -19.31 13.34 6.78
N ASP A 86 -19.28 13.14 5.46
CA ASP A 86 -18.16 13.54 4.60
C ASP A 86 -18.51 14.80 3.79
N TYR A 87 -18.08 15.96 4.29
CA TYR A 87 -18.24 17.26 3.63
C TYR A 87 -17.63 17.30 2.22
N ALA A 88 -16.56 16.52 1.96
CA ALA A 88 -15.85 16.47 0.69
C ALA A 88 -16.26 15.26 -0.17
N SER A 89 -17.38 14.61 0.17
CA SER A 89 -17.87 13.44 -0.54
C SER A 89 -18.09 13.74 -2.02
N ILE A 90 -17.67 12.80 -2.88
CA ILE A 90 -17.97 12.79 -4.32
C ILE A 90 -19.47 12.92 -4.58
N MET A 91 -20.30 12.46 -3.65
CA MET A 91 -21.76 12.51 -3.69
C MET A 91 -22.34 13.74 -2.98
N HIS A 92 -21.55 14.68 -2.48
CA HIS A 92 -22.07 15.90 -1.86
C HIS A 92 -22.25 17.01 -2.91
N TYR A 93 -23.36 17.75 -2.85
CA TYR A 93 -23.52 18.97 -3.65
C TYR A 93 -22.54 20.06 -3.25
N ALA A 94 -22.07 20.84 -4.23
CA ALA A 94 -21.32 22.06 -3.95
C ALA A 94 -22.22 23.11 -3.27
N ARG A 95 -21.62 24.05 -2.54
CA ARG A 95 -22.29 25.06 -1.71
C ARG A 95 -23.33 25.93 -2.42
N ASP A 96 -23.20 26.13 -3.73
CA ASP A 96 -24.03 26.99 -4.57
C ASP A 96 -24.85 26.20 -5.60
N THR A 97 -24.87 24.87 -5.50
CA THR A 97 -25.67 24.01 -6.39
C THR A 97 -27.13 24.43 -6.34
N PHE A 98 -27.78 24.58 -7.51
CA PHE A 98 -29.15 25.11 -7.67
C PHE A 98 -29.39 26.50 -7.04
N SER A 99 -28.35 27.32 -6.88
CA SER A 99 -28.51 28.67 -6.36
C SER A 99 -29.21 29.61 -7.35
N ARG A 100 -30.12 30.46 -6.85
CA ARG A 100 -30.91 31.40 -7.66
C ARG A 100 -30.14 32.66 -8.08
N ALA A 101 -28.97 32.90 -7.50
CA ALA A 101 -28.11 34.02 -7.86
C ALA A 101 -26.63 33.66 -7.64
N MET A 102 -25.77 34.32 -8.41
CA MET A 102 -24.32 34.19 -8.25
C MET A 102 -23.92 34.55 -6.81
N TYR A 103 -23.08 33.74 -6.18
CA TYR A 103 -22.57 33.91 -4.80
C TYR A 103 -23.58 33.72 -3.66
N LEU A 104 -24.77 33.16 -3.92
CA LEU A 104 -25.66 32.72 -2.84
C LEU A 104 -25.43 31.23 -2.54
N ASP A 105 -25.18 30.94 -1.27
CA ASP A 105 -25.07 29.56 -0.79
C ASP A 105 -26.46 28.93 -0.61
N THR A 106 -26.59 27.68 -1.04
CA THR A 106 -27.74 26.81 -0.79
C THR A 106 -27.48 25.83 0.36
N ILE A 107 -26.21 25.47 0.62
CA ILE A 107 -25.79 24.59 1.72
C ILE A 107 -24.57 25.20 2.41
N LEU A 108 -24.50 25.16 3.75
CA LEU A 108 -23.28 25.45 4.51
C LEU A 108 -23.09 24.48 5.68
N PRO A 109 -21.86 24.12 6.07
CA PRO A 109 -21.62 23.36 7.30
C PRO A 109 -22.08 24.09 8.55
N LYS A 110 -22.52 23.30 9.52
CA LYS A 110 -23.08 23.69 10.80
C LYS A 110 -22.06 23.48 11.93
N GLY A 111 -21.81 24.53 12.71
CA GLY A 111 -20.88 24.47 13.85
C GLY A 111 -20.17 25.79 14.12
N LYS A 112 -19.58 25.92 15.31
CA LYS A 112 -18.62 27.00 15.63
C LYS A 112 -17.24 26.59 15.13
N PHE A 113 -17.09 26.56 13.82
CA PHE A 113 -15.77 26.40 13.23
C PHE A 113 -15.02 27.73 13.30
N GLY A 114 -13.71 27.69 13.56
CA GLY A 114 -12.85 28.85 13.28
C GLY A 114 -12.91 29.24 11.81
N GLU A 115 -13.07 28.25 10.93
CA GLU A 115 -13.30 28.36 9.49
C GLU A 115 -14.19 27.19 9.02
N ARG A 116 -15.26 27.46 8.26
CA ARG A 116 -16.22 26.42 7.84
C ARG A 116 -15.59 25.48 6.81
N PRO A 117 -15.73 24.15 6.95
CA PRO A 117 -15.23 23.22 5.93
C PRO A 117 -15.88 23.48 4.56
N GLU A 118 -15.11 23.40 3.48
CA GLU A 118 -15.68 23.50 2.13
C GLU A 118 -16.47 22.22 1.81
N ILE A 119 -17.54 22.34 1.01
CA ILE A 119 -18.46 21.25 0.71
C ILE A 119 -18.58 20.99 -0.80
N GLY A 120 -18.72 19.72 -1.15
CA GLY A 120 -18.75 19.26 -2.55
C GLY A 120 -17.37 18.89 -3.09
N GLN A 121 -17.26 18.73 -4.41
CA GLN A 121 -16.01 18.33 -5.07
C GLN A 121 -15.06 19.53 -5.25
N PRO A 122 -13.93 19.60 -4.50
CA PRO A 122 -12.88 20.58 -4.80
C PRO A 122 -12.24 20.29 -6.17
N CYS A 123 -11.59 21.29 -6.77
CA CYS A 123 -10.85 21.10 -8.02
C CYS A 123 -9.70 20.08 -7.86
N GLY A 124 -9.18 19.56 -8.97
CA GLY A 124 -8.15 18.52 -8.98
C GLY A 124 -8.70 17.17 -9.45
N GLU A 125 -7.88 16.13 -9.35
CA GLU A 125 -8.20 14.81 -9.93
C GLU A 125 -7.47 13.66 -9.21
N THR A 126 -7.90 12.44 -9.50
CA THR A 126 -7.19 11.24 -9.09
C THR A 126 -6.31 10.75 -10.23
N LEU A 127 -5.01 10.71 -9.99
CA LEU A 127 -3.95 10.38 -10.91
C LEU A 127 -3.49 8.94 -10.63
N VAL A 128 -3.76 8.04 -11.57
CA VAL A 128 -3.47 6.60 -11.46
C VAL A 128 -2.45 6.13 -12.50
N LYS A 129 -1.88 7.07 -13.26
CA LYS A 129 -0.85 6.76 -14.26
C LYS A 129 0.49 6.60 -13.56
N GLU A 130 1.45 5.99 -14.23
CA GLU A 130 2.80 5.81 -13.70
C GLU A 130 3.59 7.10 -13.65
N PHE A 131 3.28 8.03 -14.54
CA PHE A 131 3.79 9.38 -14.49
C PHE A 131 2.69 10.33 -14.90
N GLY A 132 2.82 11.57 -14.45
CA GLY A 132 1.90 12.61 -14.86
C GLY A 132 2.31 13.96 -14.32
N GLU A 133 1.55 14.96 -14.75
CA GLU A 133 1.77 16.34 -14.39
C GLU A 133 0.56 16.84 -13.62
N LEU A 134 0.84 17.60 -12.57
CA LEU A 134 -0.11 18.37 -11.82
C LEU A 134 0.06 19.81 -12.30
N ARG A 135 -0.97 20.31 -12.97
CA ARG A 135 -1.05 21.69 -13.40
C ARG A 135 -2.18 22.39 -12.69
N LEU A 136 -1.87 23.57 -12.20
CA LEU A 136 -2.76 24.42 -11.46
C LEU A 136 -2.70 25.79 -12.10
N ASP A 137 -3.66 26.03 -12.98
CA ASP A 137 -3.82 27.29 -13.70
C ASP A 137 -5.15 27.92 -13.29
N GLY A 138 -5.12 29.13 -12.74
CA GLY A 138 -6.30 29.96 -12.53
C GLY A 138 -6.74 30.20 -11.09
N SER A 139 -8.00 30.64 -10.92
CA SER A 139 -8.54 31.26 -9.70
C SER A 139 -9.26 30.30 -8.75
N SER A 140 -8.77 29.07 -8.59
CA SER A 140 -9.40 28.10 -7.69
C SER A 140 -8.78 28.17 -6.29
N THR A 141 -9.62 28.26 -5.26
CA THR A 141 -9.19 28.50 -3.87
C THR A 141 -8.64 27.27 -3.17
N ILE A 142 -9.17 26.07 -3.45
CA ILE A 142 -8.73 24.80 -2.83
C ILE A 142 -8.86 23.68 -3.84
N CYS A 143 -7.75 23.02 -4.20
CA CYS A 143 -7.77 21.84 -5.06
C CYS A 143 -7.08 20.65 -4.38
N HIS A 144 -7.58 19.45 -4.62
CA HIS A 144 -7.03 18.18 -4.11
C HIS A 144 -6.64 17.24 -5.25
N TRP A 145 -5.42 16.71 -5.20
CA TRP A 145 -5.00 15.59 -6.03
C TRP A 145 -4.76 14.36 -5.18
N ARG A 146 -5.09 13.21 -5.77
CA ARG A 146 -4.76 11.89 -5.22
C ARG A 146 -3.90 11.18 -6.24
N ILE A 147 -2.66 10.88 -5.88
CA ILE A 147 -1.80 10.04 -6.72
C ILE A 147 -1.85 8.63 -6.14
N ILE A 148 -2.18 7.64 -6.96
CA ILE A 148 -2.26 6.24 -6.58
C ILE A 148 -1.39 5.44 -7.55
N ALA A 149 -0.29 4.90 -7.03
CA ALA A 149 0.57 3.95 -7.74
C ALA A 149 0.12 2.50 -7.45
N ALA A 150 0.66 1.54 -8.20
CA ALA A 150 0.37 0.13 -7.96
C ALA A 150 0.93 -0.32 -6.60
N PHE A 151 0.43 -1.45 -6.09
CA PHE A 151 1.01 -2.06 -4.90
C PHE A 151 2.48 -2.44 -5.17
N GLY A 152 3.35 -2.17 -4.18
CA GLY A 152 4.80 -2.34 -4.30
C GLY A 152 5.55 -1.16 -4.92
N GLU A 153 4.84 -0.15 -5.43
CA GLU A 153 5.42 1.10 -5.94
C GLU A 153 5.33 2.25 -4.92
N PHE A 154 6.21 3.24 -5.10
CA PHE A 154 6.31 4.49 -4.35
C PHE A 154 6.21 5.65 -5.33
N ILE A 155 5.86 6.83 -4.84
CA ILE A 155 5.64 8.02 -5.67
C ILE A 155 6.74 9.02 -5.38
N VAL A 156 7.47 9.41 -6.42
CA VAL A 156 8.36 10.57 -6.40
C VAL A 156 7.63 11.73 -7.02
N LEU A 157 7.36 12.76 -6.23
CA LEU A 157 6.77 14.02 -6.66
C LEU A 157 7.87 15.08 -6.75
N ASN A 158 8.03 15.67 -7.93
CA ASN A 158 8.92 16.80 -8.17
C ASN A 158 8.09 18.06 -8.40
N VAL A 159 8.18 19.00 -7.48
CA VAL A 159 7.55 20.32 -7.59
C VAL A 159 8.59 21.27 -8.18
N SER A 160 8.40 21.68 -9.43
CA SER A 160 9.40 22.41 -10.24
C SER A 160 9.01 23.87 -10.53
N THR A 161 7.77 24.27 -10.27
CA THR A 161 7.39 25.69 -10.21
C THR A 161 6.29 25.87 -9.19
N LEU A 162 6.60 26.60 -8.11
CA LEU A 162 5.63 27.05 -7.13
C LEU A 162 5.84 28.55 -6.97
N ASP A 163 4.95 29.37 -7.54
CA ASP A 163 4.94 30.81 -7.31
C ASP A 163 3.72 31.16 -6.46
N LEU A 164 3.86 30.92 -5.15
CA LEU A 164 2.86 31.33 -4.17
C LEU A 164 3.35 32.61 -3.47
N PRO A 165 2.50 33.63 -3.28
CA PRO A 165 2.88 34.83 -2.53
C PRO A 165 3.42 34.45 -1.15
N SER A 166 4.69 34.80 -0.88
CA SER A 166 5.38 34.41 0.35
C SER A 166 4.90 35.22 1.56
N PRO A 167 4.36 34.57 2.61
CA PRO A 167 4.15 35.23 3.90
C PRO A 167 5.49 35.40 4.64
N LYS A 168 5.55 36.30 5.63
CA LYS A 168 6.78 36.66 6.38
C LYS A 168 7.36 35.52 7.26
N ARG A 169 6.70 34.37 7.38
CA ARG A 169 7.08 33.20 8.21
C ARG A 169 6.76 31.93 7.42
N ASP A 170 7.31 30.78 7.81
CA ASP A 170 7.21 29.42 7.20
C ASP A 170 5.78 28.87 6.98
N CYS A 171 4.90 29.68 6.37
CA CYS A 171 3.51 29.42 6.05
C CYS A 171 2.74 28.76 7.19
N ALA A 172 3.00 29.28 8.39
CA ALA A 172 2.47 28.77 9.65
C ALA A 172 1.02 29.22 9.89
N SER A 173 0.56 30.29 9.23
CA SER A 173 -0.81 30.77 9.37
C SER A 173 -1.75 29.99 8.47
N GLU A 174 -2.96 29.73 8.95
CA GLU A 174 -4.04 29.11 8.18
C GLU A 174 -4.51 29.99 7.01
N ARG A 175 -4.18 31.29 7.04
CA ARG A 175 -4.49 32.25 5.97
C ARG A 175 -3.41 32.35 4.89
N ASP A 176 -2.31 31.64 5.04
CA ASP A 176 -1.21 31.66 4.08
C ASP A 176 -1.55 30.79 2.86
N ASN A 177 -1.02 31.15 1.69
CA ASN A 177 -1.13 30.28 0.52
C ASN A 177 -0.11 29.14 0.66
N TYR A 178 -0.57 27.89 0.57
CA TYR A 178 0.32 26.74 0.69
C TYR A 178 -0.10 25.58 -0.21
N LEU A 179 0.89 24.74 -0.52
CA LEU A 179 0.74 23.41 -1.06
C LEU A 179 1.14 22.41 0.03
N ILE A 180 0.23 21.57 0.48
CA ILE A 180 0.51 20.53 1.46
C ILE A 180 0.57 19.17 0.76
N ILE A 181 1.61 18.40 1.04
CA ILE A 181 1.81 17.06 0.53
C ILE A 181 1.74 16.10 1.71
N ARG A 182 0.84 15.14 1.63
CA ARG A 182 0.60 14.14 2.67
C ARG A 182 0.89 12.74 2.15
N ASP A 183 1.55 11.94 2.98
CA ASP A 183 1.86 10.54 2.73
C ASP A 183 0.64 9.67 3.02
N GLY A 184 -0.13 9.35 1.98
CA GLY A 184 -1.40 8.64 2.14
C GLY A 184 -2.47 9.13 1.16
N HIS A 185 -3.73 8.95 1.54
CA HIS A 185 -4.87 9.07 0.60
C HIS A 185 -5.87 10.18 0.93
N TYR A 186 -5.78 10.75 2.13
CA TYR A 186 -6.80 11.66 2.65
C TYR A 186 -6.21 12.73 3.57
N ILE A 187 -7.03 13.70 3.95
CA ILE A 187 -6.62 14.90 4.70
C ILE A 187 -6.01 14.63 6.09
N GLY A 188 -6.31 13.48 6.70
CA GLY A 188 -5.72 13.07 7.98
C GLY A 188 -4.38 12.34 7.86
N SER A 189 -3.89 12.08 6.64
CA SER A 189 -2.63 11.38 6.42
C SER A 189 -1.43 12.23 6.90
N PRO A 190 -0.32 11.61 7.35
CA PRO A 190 0.89 12.32 7.79
C PRO A 190 1.37 13.36 6.76
N ILE A 191 1.80 14.53 7.24
CA ILE A 191 2.34 15.58 6.37
C ILE A 191 3.77 15.22 6.01
N SER A 192 4.04 15.02 4.72
CA SER A 192 5.40 14.86 4.20
C SER A 192 6.09 16.21 4.02
N ASP A 193 5.37 17.19 3.46
CA ASP A 193 5.91 18.53 3.24
C ASP A 193 4.79 19.59 3.18
N LYS A 194 5.16 20.84 3.47
CA LYS A 194 4.29 22.03 3.35
C LYS A 194 5.08 23.14 2.68
N LEU A 195 4.69 23.49 1.45
CA LEU A 195 5.41 24.40 0.58
C LEU A 195 4.66 25.71 0.38
N CYS A 196 5.41 26.78 0.23
CA CYS A 196 4.91 28.12 -0.08
C CYS A 196 6.07 29.04 -0.51
N GLY A 197 5.75 30.26 -0.95
CA GLY A 197 6.74 31.16 -1.53
C GLY A 197 7.15 30.73 -2.94
N GLY A 198 8.31 31.23 -3.38
CA GLY A 198 8.96 30.83 -4.64
C GLY A 198 9.84 29.60 -4.43
N VAL A 199 9.34 28.39 -4.73
CA VAL A 199 10.14 27.16 -4.70
C VAL A 199 10.60 26.82 -6.11
N ILE A 200 11.92 26.75 -6.29
CA ILE A 200 12.55 26.45 -7.59
C ILE A 200 12.46 24.94 -7.88
N SER A 201 12.70 24.10 -6.87
CA SER A 201 12.54 22.65 -6.99
C SER A 201 12.44 21.99 -5.61
N ARG A 202 11.52 21.04 -5.46
CA ARG A 202 11.41 20.18 -4.28
C ARG A 202 11.00 18.76 -4.68
N THR A 203 11.76 17.77 -4.25
CA THR A 203 11.46 16.36 -4.46
C THR A 203 10.94 15.73 -3.17
N ILE A 204 9.77 15.10 -3.24
CA ILE A 204 9.15 14.36 -2.16
C ILE A 204 9.03 12.89 -2.59
N VAL A 205 9.42 11.98 -1.71
CA VAL A 205 9.27 10.53 -1.92
C VAL A 205 8.28 10.01 -0.88
N SER A 206 7.24 9.32 -1.32
CA SER A 206 6.27 8.70 -0.42
C SER A 206 6.82 7.45 0.26
N THR A 207 6.24 7.10 1.41
CA THR A 207 6.54 5.82 2.11
C THR A 207 5.66 4.67 1.64
N GLY A 208 4.62 4.95 0.84
CA GLY A 208 3.78 3.94 0.22
C GLY A 208 3.32 4.34 -1.19
N ASN A 209 2.28 3.68 -1.69
CA ASN A 209 1.79 3.87 -3.05
C ASN A 209 0.74 4.98 -3.20
N ARG A 210 0.62 5.89 -2.22
CA ARG A 210 -0.41 6.95 -2.22
C ARG A 210 0.14 8.29 -1.74
N LEU A 211 -0.18 9.35 -2.48
CA LEU A 211 0.02 10.73 -2.04
C LEU A 211 -1.27 11.52 -2.15
N PHE A 212 -1.53 12.35 -1.14
CA PHE A 212 -2.62 13.32 -1.14
C PHE A 212 -2.02 14.72 -1.14
N ILE A 213 -2.39 15.52 -2.14
CA ILE A 213 -1.87 16.87 -2.34
C ILE A 213 -3.03 17.83 -2.26
N GLN A 214 -2.89 18.88 -1.46
CA GLN A 214 -3.90 19.90 -1.29
C GLN A 214 -3.30 21.29 -1.44
N THR A 215 -3.99 22.16 -2.18
CA THR A 215 -3.69 23.59 -2.21
C THR A 215 -4.67 24.38 -1.37
N GLN A 216 -4.19 25.50 -0.83
CA GLN A 216 -5.00 26.58 -0.28
C GLN A 216 -4.47 27.87 -0.89
N THR A 217 -5.28 28.58 -1.67
CA THR A 217 -4.91 29.87 -2.26
C THR A 217 -6.06 30.88 -2.15
N SER A 218 -5.72 32.14 -1.93
CA SER A 218 -6.67 33.27 -1.92
C SER A 218 -6.47 34.22 -3.11
N TYR A 219 -5.49 33.93 -3.99
CA TYR A 219 -5.09 34.79 -5.11
C TYR A 219 -5.26 34.07 -6.46
N PRO A 220 -5.70 34.78 -7.52
CA PRO A 220 -6.05 34.17 -8.81
C PRO A 220 -4.87 33.90 -9.77
N LEU A 221 -3.64 34.29 -9.43
CA LEU A 221 -2.46 34.14 -10.27
C LEU A 221 -1.38 33.35 -9.53
N PHE A 222 -1.42 32.03 -9.69
CA PHE A 222 -0.34 31.12 -9.36
C PHE A 222 -0.28 30.06 -10.46
N SER A 223 0.92 29.57 -10.78
CA SER A 223 1.09 28.37 -11.57
C SER A 223 1.86 27.38 -10.71
N ILE A 224 1.19 26.28 -10.36
CA ILE A 224 1.87 25.16 -9.71
C ILE A 224 2.07 24.11 -10.78
N PHE A 225 3.34 23.82 -11.03
CA PHE A 225 3.77 22.73 -11.87
C PHE A 225 4.52 21.72 -11.01
N ALA A 226 3.96 20.53 -10.93
CA ALA A 226 4.64 19.37 -10.37
C ALA A 226 4.48 18.19 -11.32
N HIS A 227 5.49 17.33 -11.40
CA HIS A 227 5.37 16.05 -12.07
C HIS A 227 5.65 14.94 -11.08
N TYR A 228 4.97 13.82 -11.25
CA TYR A 228 5.21 12.64 -10.44
C TYR A 228 5.59 11.45 -11.31
N ILE A 229 6.30 10.52 -10.68
CA ILE A 229 6.63 9.21 -11.24
C ILE A 229 6.46 8.15 -10.16
N ALA A 230 5.86 7.03 -10.52
CA ALA A 230 5.82 5.81 -9.74
C ALA A 230 7.14 5.05 -9.95
N ILE A 231 7.80 4.70 -8.85
CA ILE A 231 9.04 3.94 -8.82
C ILE A 231 8.86 2.70 -7.95
N CYS A 232 9.76 1.75 -8.05
CA CYS A 232 9.82 0.58 -7.18
C CYS A 232 11.15 0.54 -6.42
N GLY A 233 11.22 -0.24 -5.34
CA GLY A 233 12.44 -0.32 -4.51
C GLY A 233 12.38 0.52 -3.25
N GLY A 234 13.55 0.95 -2.75
CA GLY A 234 13.69 1.81 -1.58
C GLY A 234 14.53 1.21 -0.46
N HIS A 235 14.75 1.99 0.60
CA HIS A 235 15.44 1.55 1.81
C HIS A 235 14.40 1.22 2.89
N ILE A 236 14.38 -0.03 3.33
CA ILE A 236 13.46 -0.58 4.30
C ILE A 236 14.22 -0.88 5.58
N VAL A 237 13.82 -0.25 6.67
CA VAL A 237 14.38 -0.48 8.01
C VAL A 237 13.28 -1.03 8.91
N GLY A 238 13.45 -2.26 9.39
CA GLY A 238 12.44 -2.91 10.22
C GLY A 238 12.74 -4.40 10.43
N ASP A 239 12.14 -4.97 11.47
CA ASP A 239 12.37 -6.37 11.85
C ASP A 239 11.55 -7.36 11.03
N ILE A 240 10.45 -6.93 10.42
CA ILE A 240 9.58 -7.77 9.59
C ILE A 240 8.96 -6.92 8.48
N GLY A 241 8.66 -7.54 7.35
CA GLY A 241 7.90 -6.90 6.29
C GLY A 241 7.73 -7.76 5.06
N THR A 242 7.19 -7.18 4.01
CA THR A 242 6.91 -7.86 2.74
C THR A 242 7.39 -7.03 1.56
N ILE A 243 7.86 -7.71 0.53
CA ILE A 243 8.32 -7.15 -0.73
C ILE A 243 7.54 -7.84 -1.84
N GLN A 244 6.99 -7.03 -2.74
CA GLN A 244 6.22 -7.49 -3.88
C GLN A 244 6.79 -6.84 -5.13
N SER A 245 6.81 -7.58 -6.24
CA SER A 245 7.04 -6.97 -7.54
C SER A 245 5.94 -5.95 -7.85
N PRO A 246 6.24 -4.88 -8.61
CA PRO A 246 5.23 -3.91 -9.01
C PRO A 246 4.00 -4.60 -9.65
N ARG A 247 2.80 -4.16 -9.25
CA ARG A 247 1.49 -4.63 -9.72
C ARG A 247 1.09 -6.06 -9.32
N TYR A 248 1.90 -6.78 -8.53
CA TYR A 248 1.51 -8.11 -8.04
C TYR A 248 0.09 -8.10 -7.42
N PRO A 249 -0.82 -9.02 -7.79
CA PRO A 249 -0.60 -10.26 -8.57
C PRO A 249 -0.72 -10.12 -10.09
N GLU A 250 -0.92 -8.92 -10.63
CA GLU A 250 -0.83 -8.67 -12.07
C GLU A 250 0.63 -8.74 -12.54
N SER A 251 0.83 -8.87 -13.86
CA SER A 251 2.18 -8.98 -14.39
C SER A 251 3.02 -7.72 -14.13
N TYR A 252 4.32 -7.86 -13.87
CA TYR A 252 5.24 -6.72 -13.84
C TYR A 252 5.37 -6.08 -15.24
N LYS A 253 6.06 -4.94 -15.36
CA LYS A 253 6.26 -4.25 -16.64
C LYS A 253 7.58 -4.65 -17.29
N PRO A 254 7.75 -4.47 -18.61
CA PRO A 254 9.06 -4.57 -19.24
C PRO A 254 10.03 -3.50 -18.73
N ASP A 255 11.32 -3.76 -18.88
CA ASP A 255 12.41 -2.80 -18.64
C ASP A 255 12.43 -2.14 -17.24
N GLU A 256 11.90 -2.83 -16.22
CA GLU A 256 11.92 -2.40 -14.82
C GLU A 256 13.26 -2.74 -14.15
N GLU A 257 13.74 -1.83 -13.31
CA GLU A 257 14.90 -2.05 -12.42
C GLU A 257 14.55 -1.58 -11.00
N CYS A 258 14.19 -2.53 -10.13
CA CYS A 258 13.80 -2.26 -8.75
C CYS A 258 14.89 -2.67 -7.76
N LYS A 259 15.21 -1.79 -6.81
CA LYS A 259 16.24 -2.03 -5.77
C LYS A 259 15.66 -1.86 -4.38
N TRP A 260 15.55 -2.94 -3.61
CA TRP A 260 15.15 -2.88 -2.20
C TRP A 260 16.35 -3.17 -1.30
N LEU A 261 16.78 -2.19 -0.52
CA LEU A 261 17.76 -2.37 0.54
C LEU A 261 17.01 -2.64 1.84
N ILE A 262 17.20 -3.82 2.43
CA ILE A 262 16.62 -4.17 3.73
C ILE A 262 17.71 -4.04 4.78
N THR A 263 17.40 -3.42 5.91
CA THR A 263 18.30 -3.29 7.05
C THR A 263 17.58 -3.65 8.35
N VAL A 264 18.12 -4.62 9.07
CA VAL A 264 17.73 -4.96 10.45
C VAL A 264 18.79 -4.46 11.42
N GLN A 265 18.51 -4.57 12.72
CA GLN A 265 19.45 -4.23 13.78
C GLN A 265 20.78 -4.99 13.62
N GLU A 266 21.90 -4.32 13.90
CA GLU A 266 23.22 -4.95 13.93
C GLU A 266 23.26 -6.17 14.87
N GLY A 267 24.03 -7.19 14.46
CA GLY A 267 24.12 -8.48 15.17
C GLY A 267 23.06 -9.51 14.77
N TYR A 268 22.08 -9.13 13.95
CA TYR A 268 21.07 -10.04 13.40
C TYR A 268 21.28 -10.28 11.90
N GLN A 269 20.58 -11.29 11.39
CA GLN A 269 20.49 -11.67 9.98
C GLN A 269 19.09 -11.39 9.45
N ILE A 270 18.90 -11.53 8.14
CA ILE A 270 17.64 -11.34 7.44
C ILE A 270 17.26 -12.66 6.79
N ALA A 271 16.14 -13.24 7.22
CA ALA A 271 15.52 -14.38 6.59
C ALA A 271 14.48 -13.91 5.56
N LEU A 272 14.64 -14.34 4.31
CA LEU A 272 13.70 -14.14 3.22
C LEU A 272 12.89 -15.42 2.98
N THR A 273 11.57 -15.29 2.90
CA THR A 273 10.65 -16.39 2.60
C THR A 273 9.83 -16.08 1.34
N PHE A 274 9.93 -16.94 0.34
CA PHE A 274 9.25 -16.77 -0.94
C PHE A 274 7.87 -17.43 -0.87
N HIS A 275 6.81 -16.62 -0.85
CA HIS A 275 5.43 -17.10 -0.86
C HIS A 275 4.89 -17.35 -2.27
N PHE A 276 5.33 -16.53 -3.21
CA PHE A 276 5.03 -16.68 -4.63
C PHE A 276 6.20 -16.16 -5.46
N PHE A 277 6.52 -16.84 -6.55
CA PHE A 277 7.58 -16.43 -7.47
C PHE A 277 7.34 -17.01 -8.86
N SER A 278 7.13 -16.14 -9.85
CA SER A 278 6.91 -16.46 -11.26
C SER A 278 7.53 -15.34 -12.09
N LEU A 279 8.73 -15.56 -12.61
CA LEU A 279 9.41 -14.69 -13.59
C LEU A 279 9.60 -15.45 -14.92
N GLU A 280 10.03 -14.75 -15.97
CA GLU A 280 10.44 -15.41 -17.21
C GLU A 280 11.46 -16.53 -16.93
N THR A 281 11.26 -17.69 -17.55
CA THR A 281 12.11 -18.86 -17.31
C THR A 281 13.29 -18.86 -18.26
N HIS A 282 14.50 -18.88 -17.70
CA HIS A 282 15.74 -19.06 -18.47
C HIS A 282 16.76 -19.87 -17.68
N ARG A 283 17.60 -20.66 -18.36
CA ARG A 283 18.60 -21.53 -17.71
C ARG A 283 19.57 -20.77 -16.80
N ASP A 284 20.06 -19.63 -17.27
CA ASP A 284 21.03 -18.78 -16.58
C ASP A 284 20.41 -17.46 -16.05
N CYS A 285 19.08 -17.35 -16.09
CA CYS A 285 18.31 -16.16 -15.69
C CYS A 285 18.88 -14.86 -16.29
N ILE A 286 19.04 -14.77 -17.62
CA ILE A 286 19.62 -13.59 -18.29
C ILE A 286 18.59 -12.55 -18.69
N TYR A 287 17.33 -12.96 -18.83
CA TYR A 287 16.18 -12.10 -19.05
C TYR A 287 15.71 -11.55 -17.69
N ASP A 288 14.46 -11.79 -17.33
CA ASP A 288 13.91 -11.41 -16.04
C ASP A 288 14.53 -12.18 -14.88
N ARG A 289 14.95 -11.45 -13.85
CA ARG A 289 15.66 -12.04 -12.71
C ARG A 289 15.53 -11.23 -11.43
N LEU A 290 15.53 -11.94 -10.31
CA LEU A 290 15.76 -11.37 -8.99
C LEU A 290 17.13 -11.81 -8.48
N GLU A 291 17.99 -10.84 -8.24
CA GLU A 291 19.32 -11.00 -7.66
C GLU A 291 19.28 -10.56 -6.19
N ILE A 292 19.89 -11.35 -5.31
CA ILE A 292 19.88 -11.13 -3.86
C ILE A 292 21.32 -11.07 -3.40
N TYR A 293 21.73 -9.94 -2.85
CA TYR A 293 23.08 -9.66 -2.42
C TYR A 293 23.17 -9.55 -0.89
N ASP A 294 24.23 -10.10 -0.33
CA ASP A 294 24.54 -10.06 1.10
C ASP A 294 25.28 -8.77 1.47
N GLY A 295 24.57 -7.66 1.43
CA GLY A 295 25.14 -6.34 1.71
C GLY A 295 24.33 -5.22 1.12
N THR A 296 24.98 -4.07 0.93
CA THR A 296 24.32 -2.82 0.53
C THR A 296 24.50 -2.43 -0.93
N VAL A 297 25.52 -2.95 -1.62
CA VAL A 297 25.86 -2.58 -3.00
C VAL A 297 26.26 -3.78 -3.84
N VAL A 298 25.85 -3.79 -5.11
CA VAL A 298 26.05 -4.92 -6.05
C VAL A 298 27.52 -5.27 -6.29
N GLU A 299 28.40 -4.27 -6.38
CA GLU A 299 29.79 -4.46 -6.84
C GLU A 299 30.69 -5.13 -5.80
N SER A 300 30.40 -4.92 -4.51
CA SER A 300 31.22 -5.44 -3.41
C SER A 300 30.51 -6.51 -2.57
N ALA A 301 29.18 -6.62 -2.64
CA ALA A 301 28.43 -7.62 -1.89
C ALA A 301 28.45 -8.99 -2.60
N ALA A 302 28.46 -10.06 -1.79
CA ALA A 302 28.36 -11.41 -2.31
C ALA A 302 26.95 -11.69 -2.84
N LEU A 303 26.83 -12.25 -4.05
CA LEU A 303 25.55 -12.70 -4.60
C LEU A 303 25.11 -13.99 -3.90
N LEU A 304 24.04 -13.93 -3.12
CA LEU A 304 23.46 -15.08 -2.42
C LEU A 304 22.63 -15.95 -3.36
N SER A 305 21.88 -15.34 -4.26
CA SER A 305 21.04 -16.07 -5.21
C SER A 305 20.68 -15.22 -6.43
N LYS A 306 20.62 -15.87 -7.59
CA LYS A 306 20.04 -15.35 -8.83
C LYS A 306 18.85 -16.23 -9.20
N LEU A 307 17.67 -15.66 -9.34
CA LEU A 307 16.41 -16.40 -9.44
C LEU A 307 15.57 -15.95 -10.64
N CYS A 308 14.94 -16.91 -11.32
CA CYS A 308 13.97 -16.71 -12.38
C CYS A 308 13.09 -17.97 -12.53
N GLY A 309 12.09 -17.94 -13.42
CA GLY A 309 11.12 -19.03 -13.56
C GLY A 309 10.14 -19.13 -12.38
N GLN A 310 9.64 -20.34 -12.12
CA GLN A 310 8.70 -20.61 -11.03
C GLN A 310 9.40 -21.27 -9.83
N ILE A 311 9.19 -20.73 -8.63
CA ILE A 311 9.73 -21.29 -7.38
C ILE A 311 8.56 -21.53 -6.43
N MET A 312 8.40 -22.79 -5.99
CA MET A 312 7.25 -23.17 -5.15
C MET A 312 7.45 -22.82 -3.68
N THR A 313 8.61 -23.15 -3.12
CA THR A 313 9.00 -22.76 -1.77
C THR A 313 10.52 -22.64 -1.72
N LYS A 314 11.00 -21.47 -1.32
CA LYS A 314 12.42 -21.24 -1.03
C LYS A 314 12.51 -20.29 0.14
N SER A 315 13.52 -20.50 0.97
CA SER A 315 13.91 -19.55 2.01
C SER A 315 15.40 -19.34 1.94
N LEU A 316 15.86 -18.17 2.36
CA LEU A 316 17.24 -17.76 2.30
C LEU A 316 17.55 -16.87 3.49
N VAL A 317 18.67 -17.10 4.16
CA VAL A 317 19.11 -16.29 5.29
C VAL A 317 20.42 -15.60 4.91
N SER A 318 20.52 -14.30 5.17
CA SER A 318 21.74 -13.52 4.95
C SER A 318 22.82 -13.82 5.98
N HIS A 319 24.06 -13.39 5.73
CA HIS A 319 25.11 -13.51 6.75
C HIS A 319 25.16 -12.29 7.66
N PHE A 320 24.75 -11.12 7.15
CA PHE A 320 24.78 -9.84 7.86
C PHE A 320 23.38 -9.25 8.04
N ASN A 321 23.31 -8.07 8.65
CA ASN A 321 22.07 -7.33 8.94
C ASN A 321 21.54 -6.52 7.75
N THR A 322 22.12 -6.69 6.55
CA THR A 322 21.70 -5.97 5.33
C THR A 322 21.60 -6.93 4.15
N VAL A 323 20.57 -6.73 3.33
CA VAL A 323 20.36 -7.47 2.08
C VAL A 323 19.86 -6.51 1.02
N LEU A 324 20.40 -6.60 -0.19
CA LEU A 324 19.94 -5.88 -1.37
C LEU A 324 19.25 -6.83 -2.34
N LEU A 325 17.97 -6.57 -2.62
CA LEU A 325 17.22 -7.24 -3.69
C LEU A 325 17.23 -6.35 -4.92
N LEU A 326 17.67 -6.91 -6.05
CA LEU A 326 17.68 -6.27 -7.37
C LEU A 326 16.81 -7.07 -8.33
N PHE A 327 15.67 -6.52 -8.70
CA PHE A 327 14.81 -7.08 -9.74
C PHE A 327 15.04 -6.35 -11.05
N ILE A 328 15.27 -7.10 -12.12
CA ILE A 328 15.44 -6.59 -13.48
C ILE A 328 14.53 -7.38 -14.41
N SER A 329 13.78 -6.69 -15.26
CA SER A 329 13.06 -7.29 -16.38
C SER A 329 13.55 -6.77 -17.73
N ASP A 330 13.42 -7.56 -18.79
CA ASP A 330 13.70 -7.10 -20.15
C ASP A 330 12.44 -6.58 -20.87
N SER A 331 12.58 -6.25 -22.16
CA SER A 331 11.51 -5.66 -22.96
C SER A 331 10.32 -6.60 -23.26
N THR A 332 10.40 -7.89 -22.93
CA THR A 332 9.43 -8.93 -23.33
C THR A 332 9.08 -9.91 -22.21
N VAL A 333 8.01 -10.70 -22.42
CA VAL A 333 7.61 -11.85 -21.57
C VAL A 333 7.44 -11.55 -20.07
N GLN A 334 6.44 -10.73 -19.73
CA GLN A 334 6.14 -10.46 -18.32
C GLN A 334 5.31 -11.59 -17.67
N LYS A 335 5.55 -11.82 -16.38
CA LYS A 335 4.85 -12.78 -15.51
C LYS A 335 4.28 -12.08 -14.28
N GLU A 336 3.55 -12.81 -13.45
CA GLU A 336 2.87 -12.30 -12.24
C GLU A 336 3.83 -11.75 -11.18
N GLY A 337 5.12 -12.12 -11.24
CA GLY A 337 6.15 -11.56 -10.37
C GLY A 337 6.32 -12.33 -9.06
N PHE A 338 6.51 -11.64 -7.94
CA PHE A 338 6.85 -12.27 -6.66
C PHE A 338 6.22 -11.60 -5.44
N HIS A 339 6.06 -12.40 -4.38
CA HIS A 339 5.72 -11.97 -3.04
C HIS A 339 6.63 -12.66 -2.03
N ILE A 340 7.43 -11.84 -1.34
CA ILE A 340 8.49 -12.29 -0.43
C ILE A 340 8.23 -11.63 0.92
N SER A 341 8.27 -12.38 2.00
CA SER A 341 8.37 -11.81 3.35
C SER A 341 9.81 -11.83 3.82
N TYR A 342 10.17 -10.85 4.65
CA TYR A 342 11.44 -10.84 5.35
C TYR A 342 11.19 -10.75 6.86
N ALA A 343 12.08 -11.36 7.62
CA ALA A 343 12.10 -11.29 9.07
C ALA A 343 13.53 -11.22 9.60
N LYS A 344 13.70 -10.52 10.71
CA LYS A 344 14.91 -10.51 11.52
C LYS A 344 15.14 -11.92 12.06
N GLU A 345 16.36 -12.39 11.88
CA GLU A 345 16.78 -13.74 12.20
C GLU A 345 18.04 -13.72 13.07
N ILE A 346 18.21 -14.74 13.90
CA ILE A 346 19.45 -14.99 14.63
C ILE A 346 19.69 -16.49 14.71
N ASP A 347 20.93 -16.92 14.47
CA ASP A 347 21.27 -18.32 14.65
C ASP A 347 21.46 -18.62 16.14
N GLU A 348 20.39 -19.09 16.81
CA GLU A 348 20.47 -19.39 18.25
C GLU A 348 21.42 -20.54 18.56
N CYS A 349 21.70 -21.40 17.59
CA CYS A 349 22.62 -22.53 17.74
C CYS A 349 24.09 -22.10 17.80
N LYS A 350 24.42 -20.86 17.43
CA LYS A 350 25.74 -20.28 17.66
C LYS A 350 25.97 -19.84 19.11
N SER A 351 24.93 -19.82 19.94
CA SER A 351 25.05 -19.56 21.37
C SER A 351 25.39 -20.84 22.12
N ASP A 352 26.39 -20.79 22.99
CA ASP A 352 26.78 -21.93 23.84
C ASP A 352 25.66 -22.36 24.83
N ASN A 353 24.63 -21.52 25.03
CA ASN A 353 23.51 -21.75 25.94
C ASN A 353 22.18 -22.05 25.23
N HIS A 354 22.20 -22.63 24.03
CA HIS A 354 20.98 -23.02 23.31
C HIS A 354 20.13 -24.09 24.03
N GLY A 355 20.69 -24.83 24.99
CA GLY A 355 19.93 -25.74 25.87
C GLY A 355 19.47 -27.07 25.26
N CYS A 356 19.81 -27.36 24.00
CA CYS A 356 19.71 -28.71 23.42
C CYS A 356 20.70 -29.70 24.06
N GLU A 357 20.23 -30.90 24.41
CA GLU A 357 21.09 -31.95 25.01
C GLU A 357 22.13 -32.49 24.01
N HIS A 358 21.74 -32.68 22.75
CA HIS A 358 22.63 -33.16 21.70
C HIS A 358 22.97 -32.06 20.70
N TYR A 359 22.20 -31.91 19.62
CA TYR A 359 22.51 -30.91 18.60
C TYR A 359 21.35 -29.94 18.38
N CYS A 360 21.71 -28.69 18.18
CA CYS A 360 20.80 -27.60 17.85
C CYS A 360 20.73 -27.45 16.33
N VAL A 361 19.52 -27.31 15.79
CA VAL A 361 19.28 -27.05 14.38
C VAL A 361 18.56 -25.71 14.26
N ASN A 362 19.24 -24.74 13.66
CA ASN A 362 18.68 -23.41 13.44
C ASN A 362 17.53 -23.48 12.42
N LYS A 363 16.45 -22.75 12.67
CA LYS A 363 15.30 -22.59 11.79
C LYS A 363 15.02 -21.11 11.60
N ILE A 364 14.10 -20.79 10.69
CA ILE A 364 13.64 -19.41 10.56
C ILE A 364 12.66 -19.14 11.70
N GLY A 365 12.93 -18.10 12.49
CA GLY A 365 12.14 -17.71 13.67
C GLY A 365 12.40 -18.53 14.93
N GLY A 366 13.52 -19.26 15.01
CA GLY A 366 13.90 -20.04 16.19
C GLY A 366 14.81 -21.23 15.87
N TYR A 367 14.91 -22.17 16.81
CA TYR A 367 15.68 -23.40 16.63
C TYR A 367 14.92 -24.63 17.14
N GLU A 368 15.33 -25.80 16.68
CA GLU A 368 14.87 -27.08 17.23
C GLU A 368 16.04 -27.90 17.74
N CYS A 369 15.85 -28.61 18.85
CA CYS A 369 16.81 -29.60 19.31
C CYS A 369 16.54 -30.92 18.62
N GLN A 370 17.60 -31.60 18.21
CA GLN A 370 17.53 -32.92 17.63
C GLN A 370 18.54 -33.84 18.32
N CYS A 371 18.32 -35.16 18.17
CA CYS A 371 19.00 -36.18 18.94
C CYS A 371 19.79 -37.13 18.04
N ASN A 372 20.96 -37.57 18.51
CA ASN A 372 21.79 -38.55 17.81
C ASN A 372 21.00 -39.83 17.49
N ILE A 373 21.46 -40.57 16.48
CA ILE A 373 20.87 -41.84 16.06
C ILE A 373 20.72 -42.77 17.29
N GLY A 374 19.52 -43.33 17.50
CA GLY A 374 19.19 -44.14 18.68
C GLY A 374 18.76 -43.33 19.91
N TYR A 375 18.31 -42.09 19.70
CA TYR A 375 17.65 -41.27 20.70
C TYR A 375 16.42 -40.60 20.06
N SER A 376 15.37 -40.37 20.86
CA SER A 376 14.20 -39.59 20.50
C SER A 376 14.09 -38.36 21.38
N LEU A 377 13.73 -37.23 20.78
CA LEU A 377 13.48 -35.99 21.51
C LEU A 377 12.31 -36.19 22.49
N ARG A 378 12.48 -35.74 23.73
CA ARG A 378 11.44 -35.81 24.77
C ARG A 378 10.41 -34.70 24.55
N THR A 379 9.32 -34.79 25.30
CA THR A 379 8.20 -33.83 25.24
C THR A 379 8.57 -32.41 25.67
N ASP A 380 9.73 -32.23 26.32
CA ASP A 380 10.26 -30.90 26.65
C ASP A 380 10.92 -30.20 25.45
N GLY A 381 11.08 -30.91 24.32
CA GLY A 381 11.69 -30.38 23.10
C GLY A 381 13.19 -30.12 23.18
N LYS A 382 13.87 -30.54 24.27
CA LYS A 382 15.28 -30.22 24.53
C LYS A 382 16.13 -31.42 24.89
N THR A 383 15.58 -32.36 25.66
CA THR A 383 16.31 -33.54 26.14
C THR A 383 16.06 -34.77 25.26
N CYS A 384 17.05 -35.63 25.19
CA CYS A 384 17.10 -36.79 24.32
C CYS A 384 16.96 -38.08 25.13
N GLN A 385 15.86 -38.80 24.91
CA GLN A 385 15.69 -40.12 25.50
C GLN A 385 16.32 -41.16 24.59
N SER A 386 17.26 -41.92 25.14
CA SER A 386 17.86 -43.05 24.43
C SER A 386 16.79 -44.08 24.06
N THR A 387 16.62 -44.32 22.76
CA THR A 387 15.74 -45.32 22.17
C THR A 387 16.59 -46.40 21.54
N CYS A 388 16.49 -47.62 22.04
CA CYS A 388 17.27 -48.71 21.46
C CYS A 388 16.46 -49.99 21.37
N GLY A 389 16.62 -50.68 20.24
CA GLY A 389 15.72 -51.74 19.82
C GLY A 389 14.57 -51.26 18.92
N GLY A 390 13.74 -52.21 18.47
CA GLY A 390 12.63 -51.96 17.55
C GLY A 390 12.19 -53.22 16.81
N ILE A 391 11.15 -53.10 15.98
CA ILE A 391 10.63 -54.20 15.14
C ILE A 391 11.16 -54.02 13.71
N ILE A 392 11.90 -55.00 13.20
CA ILE A 392 12.44 -55.04 11.83
C ILE A 392 11.34 -55.59 10.91
N LYS A 393 10.59 -54.70 10.26
CA LYS A 393 9.47 -55.08 9.37
C LYS A 393 9.86 -55.33 7.91
N GLY A 394 11.12 -55.11 7.54
CA GLY A 394 11.60 -55.21 6.17
C GLY A 394 12.41 -56.48 5.93
N SER A 395 12.33 -57.04 4.73
CA SER A 395 13.16 -58.18 4.30
C SER A 395 14.64 -57.81 4.04
N ASN A 396 14.97 -56.52 4.02
CA ASN A 396 16.32 -55.97 3.99
C ASN A 396 16.33 -54.56 4.63
N GLY A 397 17.42 -54.20 5.31
CA GLY A 397 17.61 -52.88 5.91
C GLY A 397 18.90 -52.76 6.74
N THR A 398 19.23 -51.56 7.19
CA THR A 398 20.36 -51.29 8.10
C THR A 398 19.84 -50.80 9.45
N PHE A 399 20.47 -51.24 10.53
CA PHE A 399 20.24 -50.72 11.88
C PHE A 399 21.58 -50.35 12.52
N HIS A 400 21.54 -49.39 13.45
CA HIS A 400 22.74 -48.85 14.09
C HIS A 400 22.65 -49.00 15.61
N SER A 401 23.80 -49.17 16.27
CA SER A 401 23.87 -49.01 17.72
C SER A 401 23.51 -47.58 18.10
N PRO A 402 22.96 -47.33 19.30
CA PRO A 402 22.77 -45.97 19.79
C PRO A 402 24.07 -45.19 19.71
N ASN A 403 23.99 -43.94 19.27
CA ASN A 403 25.08 -42.98 19.11
C ASN A 403 26.08 -43.28 17.97
N TYR A 404 25.82 -44.25 17.08
CA TYR A 404 26.69 -44.53 15.93
C TYR A 404 26.96 -43.26 15.09
N PRO A 405 28.21 -42.97 14.68
CA PRO A 405 29.43 -43.81 14.75
C PRO A 405 30.23 -43.70 16.05
N LEU A 406 29.72 -42.95 17.04
CA LEU A 406 30.36 -42.76 18.33
C LEU A 406 30.08 -43.96 19.27
N ASN A 407 30.77 -43.98 20.42
CA ASN A 407 30.59 -45.03 21.43
C ASN A 407 29.15 -45.05 21.97
N TYR A 408 28.63 -46.27 22.10
CA TYR A 408 27.32 -46.54 22.67
C TYR A 408 27.31 -46.33 24.20
N THR A 409 26.14 -46.06 24.75
CA THR A 409 25.97 -45.86 26.19
C THR A 409 26.12 -47.18 26.97
N PRO A 410 26.90 -47.21 28.06
CA PRO A 410 27.10 -48.42 28.86
C PRO A 410 25.81 -48.84 29.59
N LEU A 411 25.67 -50.15 29.85
CA LEU A 411 24.59 -50.76 30.64
C LEU A 411 23.17 -50.66 30.03
N LYS A 412 23.06 -50.56 28.71
CA LYS A 412 21.78 -50.59 27.98
C LYS A 412 21.53 -51.91 27.28
N THR A 413 20.35 -52.49 27.50
CA THR A 413 19.85 -53.65 26.74
C THR A 413 18.97 -53.18 25.59
N CYS A 414 19.37 -53.49 24.36
CA CYS A 414 18.68 -53.07 23.15
C CYS A 414 18.24 -54.33 22.40
N VAL A 415 16.95 -54.44 22.08
CA VAL A 415 16.37 -55.65 21.48
C VAL A 415 15.76 -55.29 20.14
N TRP A 416 16.28 -55.89 19.08
CA TRP A 416 15.69 -55.81 17.74
C TRP A 416 14.97 -57.12 17.47
N GLN A 417 13.67 -57.03 17.19
CA GLN A 417 12.82 -58.20 16.94
C GLN A 417 12.44 -58.19 15.47
N ASN A 418 12.53 -59.34 14.82
CA ASN A 418 12.08 -59.56 13.45
C ASN A 418 10.61 -60.00 13.46
#